data_AF-A0A2V8M5A4-F1
#
_entry.id   AF-A0A2V8M5A4-F1
#
_cell.length_a   1.000
_cell.length_b   1.000
_cell.length_c   1.000
_cell.angle_alpha   90.00
_cell.angle_beta   90.00
_cell.angle_gamma   90.00
#
_symmetry.space_group_name_H-M   'P 1'
#
loop_
_entity.id
_entity.type
_entity.pdbx_description
1 polymer ?
#
loop_
_entity_poly.entity_id
_entity_poly.type
_entity_poly.pdbx_seq_one_letter_code
_entity_poly.pdbx_strand_id
1 'polypeptide(L)'
;YDHNDETVTVQPGAGGGHNWSPMSYNPNTGLVYIPSSTTSSGTYTVDKNFTYTPGRSNTGLLRGNRGGAAGAPPAENRGATAQQPTNPPKVLPAIGPAPPEGQRGMLVAWDPVTQKERWRTPGGGGIGGGTVTTASNLVFQVINDGRLMAYSADKGDKLLEIQTGLRGG
;
A
#
# COMPACT_ATOMS: atom_id res chain seq x y z
N TYR A 1 0.79 -23.00 -5.83
CA TYR A 1 0.86 -23.17 -7.28
C TYR A 1 -0.34 -24.01 -7.68
N ASP A 2 -1.41 -23.39 -8.15
CA ASP A 2 -2.40 -24.14 -8.90
C ASP A 2 -1.88 -24.30 -10.34
N HIS A 3 -2.18 -25.44 -10.94
CA HIS A 3 -1.69 -25.85 -12.25
C HIS A 3 -2.68 -25.48 -13.37
N ASN A 4 -3.66 -24.60 -13.11
CA ASN A 4 -4.88 -24.50 -13.93
C ASN A 4 -4.95 -23.25 -14.82
N ASP A 5 -3.86 -22.48 -14.96
CA ASP A 5 -3.85 -21.21 -15.68
C ASP A 5 -4.84 -20.16 -15.13
N GLU A 6 -5.23 -20.33 -13.87
CA GLU A 6 -6.22 -19.47 -13.25
C GLU A 6 -5.61 -18.13 -12.85
N THR A 7 -6.44 -17.10 -12.97
CA THR A 7 -6.11 -15.76 -12.52
C THR A 7 -6.17 -15.73 -10.99
N VAL A 8 -5.06 -15.40 -10.33
CA VAL A 8 -4.96 -15.41 -8.86
C VAL A 8 -4.91 -13.99 -8.32
N THR A 9 -5.80 -13.68 -7.38
CA THR A 9 -5.68 -12.46 -6.55
C THR A 9 -4.77 -12.77 -5.35
N VAL A 10 -3.83 -11.87 -5.06
CA VAL A 10 -2.91 -11.95 -3.91
C VAL A 10 -3.00 -10.66 -3.10
N GLN A 11 -2.99 -10.81 -1.77
CA GLN A 11 -2.91 -9.71 -0.81
C GLN A 11 -1.83 -10.06 0.24
N PRO A 12 -0.87 -9.15 0.54
CA PRO A 12 -0.65 -7.90 -0.18
C PRO A 12 -0.26 -8.12 -1.65
N GLY A 13 -0.71 -7.22 -2.54
CA GLY A 13 -0.29 -7.17 -3.94
C GLY A 13 1.13 -6.62 -4.09
N ALA A 14 1.56 -6.30 -5.32
CA ALA A 14 2.88 -5.76 -5.60
C ALA A 14 3.16 -4.40 -4.91
N GLY A 15 2.10 -3.68 -4.50
CA GLY A 15 2.22 -2.49 -3.66
C GLY A 15 2.63 -2.78 -2.22
N GLY A 16 2.57 -4.04 -1.78
CA GLY A 16 2.94 -4.47 -0.43
C GLY A 16 1.92 -4.07 0.64
N GLY A 17 2.08 -4.65 1.85
CA GLY A 17 1.47 -4.09 3.06
C GLY A 17 2.22 -2.83 3.53
N HIS A 18 3.46 -2.66 3.06
CA HIS A 18 4.36 -1.53 3.21
C HIS A 18 5.25 -1.51 1.95
N ASN A 19 5.80 -0.34 1.56
CA ASN A 19 6.63 -0.21 0.36
C ASN A 19 7.85 0.69 0.65
N TRP A 20 8.30 1.49 -0.31
CA TRP A 20 9.48 2.34 -0.22
C TRP A 20 9.43 3.42 0.87
N SER A 21 8.25 3.84 1.33
CA SER A 21 8.07 4.90 2.33
C SER A 21 8.83 4.57 3.61
N PRO A 22 9.84 5.35 4.04
CA PRO A 22 10.65 5.00 5.21
C PRO A 22 9.82 4.84 6.50
N MET A 23 10.19 3.85 7.30
CA MET A 23 9.75 3.73 8.69
C MET A 23 10.68 4.52 9.62
N SER A 24 10.29 4.71 10.87
CA SER A 24 11.15 5.27 11.91
C SER A 24 11.04 4.47 13.21
N TYR A 25 12.10 4.47 14.01
CA TYR A 25 12.15 3.78 15.30
C TYR A 25 12.41 4.78 16.41
N ASN A 26 11.69 4.65 17.53
CA ASN A 26 11.91 5.48 18.71
C ASN A 26 12.40 4.61 19.89
N PRO A 27 13.63 4.84 20.39
CA PRO A 27 14.17 4.06 21.49
C PRO A 27 13.47 4.31 22.83
N ASN A 28 12.82 5.47 23.02
CA ASN A 28 12.12 5.79 24.26
C ASN A 28 10.82 4.97 24.42
N THR A 29 10.14 4.68 23.30
CA THR A 29 8.93 3.85 23.29
C THR A 29 9.23 2.39 22.94
N GLY A 30 10.38 2.12 22.30
CA GLY A 30 10.73 0.82 21.75
C GLY A 30 9.95 0.45 20.49
N LEU A 31 9.28 1.41 19.83
CA LEU A 31 8.34 1.13 18.74
C LEU A 31 8.89 1.54 17.37
N VAL A 32 8.48 0.80 16.35
CA VAL A 32 8.68 1.11 14.92
C VAL A 32 7.37 1.65 14.34
N TYR A 33 7.42 2.77 13.64
CA TYR A 33 6.27 3.43 13.03
C TYR A 33 6.23 3.18 11.52
N ILE A 34 5.24 2.41 11.08
CA ILE A 34 5.16 1.81 9.74
C ILE A 34 3.99 2.42 8.95
N PRO A 35 4.25 3.14 7.84
CA PRO A 35 3.24 3.45 6.84
C PRO A 35 2.72 2.18 6.18
N SER A 36 1.49 1.77 6.48
CA SER A 36 0.92 0.52 6.01
C SER A 36 -0.22 0.75 5.00
N SER A 37 -0.38 -0.17 4.06
CA SER A 37 -1.54 -0.31 3.17
C SER A 37 -2.41 -1.47 3.62
N THR A 38 -3.71 -1.24 3.79
CA THR A 38 -4.66 -2.25 4.29
C THR A 38 -5.39 -2.97 3.16
N THR A 39 -5.43 -2.38 1.97
CA THR A 39 -6.21 -2.87 0.82
C THR A 39 -5.35 -3.15 -0.42
N SER A 40 -4.03 -3.24 -0.27
CA SER A 40 -3.11 -3.51 -1.38
C SER A 40 -3.34 -4.93 -1.89
N SER A 41 -3.92 -5.09 -3.07
CA SER A 41 -4.10 -6.39 -3.72
C SER A 41 -3.69 -6.32 -5.19
N GLY A 42 -3.32 -7.47 -5.75
CA GLY A 42 -2.96 -7.60 -7.15
C GLY A 42 -3.52 -8.88 -7.73
N THR A 43 -3.99 -8.80 -8.96
CA THR A 43 -4.44 -9.97 -9.73
C THR A 43 -3.34 -10.33 -10.73
N TYR A 44 -2.94 -11.60 -10.72
CA TYR A 44 -1.80 -12.11 -11.47
C TYR A 44 -2.26 -13.24 -12.39
N THR A 45 -1.92 -13.09 -13.67
CA THR A 45 -2.12 -14.11 -14.70
C THR A 45 -0.86 -14.18 -15.53
N VAL A 46 -0.31 -15.38 -15.69
CA VAL A 46 0.91 -15.59 -16.50
C VAL A 46 0.56 -15.41 -17.97
N ASP A 47 1.34 -14.60 -18.68
CA ASP A 47 1.27 -14.54 -20.14
C ASP A 47 2.12 -15.66 -20.73
N LYS A 48 1.47 -16.75 -21.16
CA LYS A 48 2.15 -17.92 -21.74
C LYS A 48 2.84 -17.63 -23.07
N ASN A 49 2.40 -16.59 -23.77
CA ASN A 49 2.94 -16.22 -25.08
C ASN A 49 3.90 -15.04 -24.96
N PHE A 50 4.38 -14.75 -23.76
CA PHE A 50 5.24 -13.62 -23.50
C PHE A 50 6.50 -13.68 -24.36
N THR A 51 6.66 -12.66 -25.21
CA THR A 51 7.88 -12.43 -25.99
C THR A 51 8.44 -11.08 -25.58
N TYR A 52 9.70 -11.05 -25.14
CA TYR A 52 10.36 -9.81 -24.78
C TYR A 52 10.40 -8.85 -25.97
N THR A 53 9.93 -7.62 -25.74
CA THR A 53 10.02 -6.54 -26.70
C THR A 53 10.81 -5.40 -26.07
N PRO A 54 11.98 -5.00 -26.61
CA PRO A 54 12.73 -3.85 -26.12
C PRO A 54 11.84 -2.61 -25.95
N GLY A 55 12.00 -1.92 -24.81
CA GLY A 55 11.19 -0.73 -24.48
C GLY A 55 9.77 -1.01 -23.99
N ARG A 56 9.33 -2.27 -23.88
CA ARG A 56 8.03 -2.65 -23.28
C ARG A 56 8.21 -3.29 -21.89
N SER A 57 7.10 -3.40 -21.16
CA SER A 57 7.07 -4.05 -19.84
C SER A 57 7.50 -5.51 -19.95
N ASN A 58 8.52 -5.91 -19.21
CA ASN A 58 9.10 -7.26 -19.23
C ASN A 58 8.63 -8.10 -18.04
N THR A 59 7.33 -8.09 -17.74
CA THR A 59 6.81 -8.73 -16.53
C THR A 59 6.36 -10.17 -16.74
N GLY A 60 6.15 -10.62 -17.98
CA GLY A 60 5.59 -11.95 -18.25
C GLY A 60 4.17 -12.16 -17.68
N LEU A 61 3.51 -11.06 -17.33
CA LEU A 61 2.20 -11.04 -16.67
C LEU A 61 1.24 -10.26 -17.55
N LEU A 62 0.04 -10.82 -17.76
CA LEU A 62 -1.08 -10.06 -18.26
C LEU A 62 -1.43 -9.03 -17.18
N ARG A 63 -1.18 -7.74 -17.44
CA ARG A 63 -1.59 -6.69 -16.50
C ARG A 63 -3.10 -6.56 -16.52
N GLY A 64 -3.78 -7.17 -15.55
CA GLY A 64 -5.10 -6.70 -15.12
C GLY A 64 -4.99 -5.24 -14.65
N ASN A 65 -6.07 -4.46 -14.78
CA ASN A 65 -6.11 -3.08 -14.30
C ASN A 65 -5.51 -2.99 -12.89
N ARG A 66 -4.48 -2.14 -12.70
CA ARG A 66 -4.05 -1.73 -11.37
C ARG A 66 -5.28 -1.13 -10.69
N GLY A 67 -5.88 -1.88 -9.76
CA GLY A 67 -7.01 -1.40 -8.98
C GLY A 67 -6.62 -0.12 -8.27
N GLY A 68 -7.04 1.03 -8.82
CA GLY A 68 -6.88 2.34 -8.17
C GLY A 68 -6.32 3.50 -8.99
N ALA A 69 -5.76 3.31 -10.19
CA ALA A 69 -5.27 4.45 -10.98
C ALA A 69 -6.24 4.81 -12.11
N ALA A 70 -7.08 5.81 -11.87
CA ALA A 70 -7.77 6.53 -12.95
C ALA A 70 -6.71 7.18 -13.85
N GLY A 71 -6.64 6.76 -15.12
CA GLY A 71 -5.69 7.33 -16.09
C GLY A 71 -4.99 6.34 -17.01
N ALA A 72 -5.52 5.13 -17.24
CA ALA A 72 -5.03 4.31 -18.35
C ALA A 72 -5.30 5.03 -19.69
N PRO A 73 -4.31 5.18 -20.59
CA PRO A 73 -4.54 5.76 -21.91
C PRO A 73 -5.54 4.91 -22.72
N PRO A 74 -6.17 5.48 -23.77
CA PRO A 74 -7.22 4.82 -24.54
C PRO A 74 -6.78 3.43 -25.04
N ALA A 75 -7.76 2.53 -25.12
CA ALA A 75 -7.58 1.13 -25.50
C ALA A 75 -6.91 0.91 -26.87
N GLU A 76 -6.81 1.94 -27.70
CA GLU A 76 -6.23 1.92 -29.04
C GLU A 76 -4.75 1.49 -29.10
N ASN A 77 -3.98 1.70 -28.02
CA ASN A 77 -2.58 1.26 -27.96
C ASN A 77 -2.36 -0.10 -27.28
N ARG A 78 -3.44 -0.81 -26.89
CA ARG A 78 -3.35 -2.20 -26.43
C ARG A 78 -3.50 -3.10 -27.63
N GLY A 79 -2.38 -3.68 -28.09
CA GLY A 79 -2.40 -4.80 -29.02
C GLY A 79 -3.47 -5.80 -28.58
N ALA A 80 -4.43 -6.02 -29.46
CA ALA A 80 -5.59 -6.84 -29.19
C ALA A 80 -5.16 -8.28 -28.88
N THR A 81 -5.25 -8.70 -27.61
CA THR A 81 -5.44 -10.13 -27.21
C THR A 81 -5.54 -10.36 -25.69
N ALA A 82 -5.20 -9.42 -24.81
CA ALA A 82 -5.40 -9.65 -23.38
C ALA A 82 -6.90 -9.48 -23.00
N GLN A 83 -7.68 -10.55 -23.14
CA GLN A 83 -9.04 -10.62 -22.60
C GLN A 83 -8.99 -10.38 -21.10
N GLN A 84 -9.72 -9.35 -20.67
CA GLN A 84 -9.97 -9.06 -19.26
C GLN A 84 -10.57 -10.32 -18.61
N PRO A 85 -10.03 -10.84 -17.49
CA PRO A 85 -10.71 -11.87 -16.73
C PRO A 85 -12.12 -11.39 -16.40
N THR A 86 -13.14 -12.09 -16.89
CA THR A 86 -14.57 -11.75 -16.72
C THR A 86 -15.10 -12.10 -15.33
N ASN A 87 -14.30 -12.81 -14.53
CA ASN A 87 -14.65 -13.16 -13.17
C ASN A 87 -14.40 -11.94 -12.26
N PRO A 88 -15.38 -11.54 -11.43
CA PRO A 88 -15.15 -10.49 -10.44
C PRO A 88 -13.94 -10.88 -9.58
N PRO A 89 -13.02 -9.94 -9.28
CA PRO A 89 -11.86 -10.27 -8.48
C PRO A 89 -12.33 -10.89 -7.16
N LYS A 90 -11.88 -12.12 -6.90
CA LYS A 90 -12.15 -12.83 -5.65
C LYS A 90 -11.72 -11.91 -4.52
N VAL A 91 -12.68 -11.41 -3.73
CA VAL A 91 -12.40 -10.57 -2.57
C VAL A 91 -11.71 -11.46 -1.55
N LEU A 92 -10.42 -11.22 -1.34
CA LEU A 92 -9.67 -11.94 -0.33
C LEU A 92 -10.07 -11.43 1.07
N PRO A 93 -10.13 -12.31 2.09
CA PRO A 93 -10.25 -11.85 3.46
C PRO A 93 -9.05 -10.95 3.79
N ALA A 94 -9.31 -9.83 4.47
CA ALA A 94 -8.25 -8.93 4.91
C ALA A 94 -7.26 -9.69 5.82
N ILE A 95 -5.96 -9.61 5.48
CA ILE A 95 -4.90 -10.11 6.35
C ILE A 95 -4.61 -9.02 7.37
N GLY A 96 -4.93 -9.30 8.65
CA GLY A 96 -4.81 -8.34 9.74
C GLY A 96 -6.14 -7.63 10.07
N PRO A 97 -6.16 -6.81 11.13
CA PRO A 97 -7.38 -6.18 11.58
C PRO A 97 -7.92 -5.21 10.53
N ALA A 98 -9.24 -5.21 10.30
CA ALA A 98 -9.87 -4.31 9.33
C ALA A 98 -9.55 -2.84 9.67
N PRO A 99 -9.23 -1.98 8.69
CA PRO A 99 -8.96 -0.58 8.95
C PRO A 99 -10.18 0.08 9.62
N PRO A 100 -9.97 0.93 10.65
CA PRO A 100 -11.01 1.83 11.11
C PRO A 100 -11.56 2.62 9.91
N GLU A 101 -12.89 2.71 9.80
CA GLU A 101 -13.57 3.59 8.84
C GLU A 101 -13.24 3.33 7.35
N GLY A 102 -12.80 2.12 7.00
CA GLY A 102 -12.56 1.74 5.59
C GLY A 102 -11.34 2.41 4.95
N GLN A 103 -10.43 2.94 5.76
CA GLN A 103 -9.24 3.64 5.27
C GLN A 103 -8.26 2.70 4.57
N ARG A 104 -7.67 3.17 3.46
CA ARG A 104 -6.75 2.40 2.61
C ARG A 104 -5.31 2.38 3.12
N GLY A 105 -4.96 3.35 3.97
CA GLY A 105 -3.67 3.45 4.64
C GLY A 105 -3.85 3.52 6.15
N MET A 106 -2.89 2.99 6.89
CA MET A 106 -2.80 3.12 8.34
C MET A 106 -1.36 3.46 8.75
N LEU A 107 -1.19 4.32 9.75
CA LEU A 107 0.07 4.41 10.48
C LEU A 107 0.02 3.40 11.62
N VAL A 108 0.94 2.43 11.62
CA VAL A 108 1.01 1.35 12.62
C VAL A 108 2.21 1.59 13.52
N ALA A 109 2.03 1.52 14.84
CA ALA A 109 3.13 1.38 15.78
C ALA A 109 3.30 -0.08 16.17
N TRP A 110 4.45 -0.62 15.81
CA TRP A 110 4.82 -2.01 15.98
C TRP A 110 5.86 -2.16 17.09
N ASP A 111 5.61 -3.06 18.03
CA ASP A 111 6.63 -3.53 18.96
C ASP A 111 7.40 -4.68 18.29
N PRO A 112 8.67 -4.48 17.91
CA PRO A 112 9.46 -5.48 17.22
C PRO A 112 9.89 -6.64 18.13
N VAL A 113 9.90 -6.44 19.46
CA VAL A 113 10.30 -7.45 20.44
C VAL A 113 9.17 -8.43 20.67
N THR A 114 7.97 -7.91 20.95
CA THR A 114 6.79 -8.76 21.22
C THR A 114 6.01 -9.14 19.98
N GLN A 115 6.37 -8.57 18.81
CA GLN A 115 5.70 -8.78 17.52
C GLN A 115 4.22 -8.43 17.57
N LYS A 116 3.90 -7.28 18.18
CA LYS A 116 2.53 -6.84 18.38
C LYS A 116 2.34 -5.41 17.90
N GLU A 117 1.19 -5.18 17.28
CA GLU A 117 0.66 -3.84 17.12
C GLU A 117 0.35 -3.26 18.50
N ARG A 118 0.90 -2.08 18.79
CA ARG A 118 0.63 -1.34 20.03
C ARG A 118 -0.53 -0.37 19.84
N TRP A 119 -0.55 0.28 18.69
CA TRP A 119 -1.64 1.11 18.23
C TRP A 119 -1.56 1.27 16.71
N ARG A 120 -2.65 1.72 16.12
CA ARG A 120 -2.71 2.19 14.73
C ARG A 120 -3.69 3.33 14.63
N THR A 121 -3.45 4.24 13.70
CA THR A 121 -4.26 5.46 13.52
C THR A 121 -4.39 5.78 12.03
N PRO A 122 -5.45 6.51 11.62
CA PRO A 122 -5.53 7.10 10.29
C PRO A 122 -4.25 7.84 9.89
N GLY A 123 -3.65 7.41 8.79
CA GLY A 123 -2.34 7.85 8.34
C GLY A 123 -1.73 6.82 7.39
N GLY A 124 -0.43 6.88 7.12
CA GLY A 124 0.24 5.84 6.32
C GLY A 124 -0.03 5.92 4.82
N GLY A 125 -0.17 4.74 4.21
CA GLY A 125 -0.29 4.57 2.76
C GLY A 125 1.01 4.09 2.13
N GLY A 126 0.93 3.06 1.29
CA GLY A 126 2.10 2.36 0.76
C GLY A 126 2.86 3.06 -0.35
N ILE A 127 2.48 4.25 -0.80
CA ILE A 127 3.28 5.04 -1.76
C ILE A 127 3.45 6.49 -1.27
N GLY A 128 3.15 6.74 0.02
CA GLY A 128 3.14 8.07 0.63
C GLY A 128 4.44 8.47 1.31
N GLY A 129 4.39 9.55 2.08
CA GLY A 129 5.53 10.00 2.88
C GLY A 129 5.88 8.99 3.99
N GLY A 130 7.17 8.85 4.26
CA GLY A 130 7.68 8.07 5.39
C GLY A 130 7.38 8.73 6.73
N THR A 131 7.87 8.10 7.80
CA THR A 131 7.75 8.63 9.17
C THR A 131 9.09 9.14 9.69
N VAL A 132 9.01 10.12 10.60
CA VAL A 132 10.13 10.49 11.47
C VAL A 132 9.62 10.60 12.89
N THR A 133 10.37 10.09 13.85
CA THR A 133 10.05 10.16 15.28
C THR A 133 11.13 10.91 16.04
N THR A 134 10.76 11.52 17.15
CA THR A 134 11.65 12.38 17.94
C THR A 134 11.68 11.92 19.41
N ALA A 135 12.73 12.33 20.14
CA ALA A 135 12.86 12.05 21.57
C ALA A 135 11.70 12.62 22.41
N SER A 136 11.03 13.67 21.91
CA SER A 136 9.92 14.37 22.57
C SER A 136 8.56 13.67 22.44
N ASN A 137 8.54 12.34 22.25
CA ASN A 137 7.32 11.53 22.10
C ASN A 137 6.43 11.95 20.91
N LEU A 138 7.03 12.29 19.77
CA LEU A 138 6.29 12.64 18.55
C LEU A 138 6.65 11.73 17.37
N VAL A 139 5.66 11.51 16.50
CA VAL A 139 5.83 10.90 15.17
C VAL A 139 5.21 11.83 14.14
N PHE A 140 5.93 12.12 13.08
CA PHE A 140 5.49 12.95 11.96
C PHE A 140 5.39 12.12 10.68
N GLN A 141 4.45 12.50 9.82
CA GLN A 141 4.29 11.93 8.49
C GLN A 141 3.64 12.94 7.54
N VAL A 142 3.99 12.90 6.26
CA VAL A 142 3.17 13.50 5.19
C VAL A 142 2.41 12.38 4.48
N ILE A 143 1.10 12.49 4.39
CA ILE A 143 0.25 11.50 3.69
C ILE A 143 -0.08 11.95 2.27
N ASN A 144 -0.58 11.05 1.41
CA ASN A 144 -0.72 11.25 -0.03
C ASN A 144 -1.58 12.45 -0.44
N ASP A 145 -2.51 12.88 0.41
CA ASP A 145 -3.34 14.07 0.16
C ASP A 145 -2.65 15.39 0.52
N GLY A 146 -1.35 15.34 0.87
CA GLY A 146 -0.52 16.48 1.16
C GLY A 146 -0.64 17.01 2.58
N ARG A 147 -1.31 16.31 3.49
CA ARG A 147 -1.35 16.70 4.91
C ARG A 147 -0.08 16.26 5.64
N LEU A 148 0.55 17.19 6.33
CA LEU A 148 1.53 16.93 7.38
C LEU A 148 0.80 16.63 8.68
N MET A 149 1.07 15.48 9.26
CA MET A 149 0.44 14.95 10.47
C MET A 149 1.49 14.84 11.58
N ALA A 150 1.09 15.06 12.83
CA ALA A 150 1.88 14.67 14.00
C ALA A 150 1.03 13.90 15.01
N TYR A 151 1.64 12.91 15.63
CA TYR A 151 1.00 12.01 16.60
C TYR A 151 1.85 11.84 17.85
N SER A 152 1.21 11.52 18.98
CA SER A 152 1.93 11.02 20.16
C SER A 152 2.56 9.66 19.84
N ALA A 153 3.84 9.49 20.15
CA ALA A 153 4.59 8.30 19.75
C ALA A 153 4.22 7.05 20.56
N ASP A 154 3.69 7.23 21.77
CA ASP A 154 3.28 6.17 22.69
C ASP A 154 1.84 5.67 22.45
N LYS A 155 0.93 6.56 22.02
CA LYS A 155 -0.51 6.25 21.92
C LYS A 155 -1.09 6.39 20.51
N GLY A 156 -0.45 7.16 19.64
CA GLY A 156 -0.97 7.44 18.29
C GLY A 156 -2.07 8.50 18.26
N ASP A 157 -2.18 9.32 19.31
CA ASP A 157 -3.15 10.43 19.36
C ASP A 157 -2.74 11.49 18.36
N LYS A 158 -3.66 11.94 17.50
CA LYS A 158 -3.39 13.03 16.55
C LYS A 158 -3.25 14.36 17.31
N LEU A 159 -2.11 15.02 17.14
CA LEU A 159 -1.77 16.29 17.78
C LEU A 159 -1.74 17.47 16.79
N LEU A 160 -1.44 17.19 15.52
CA LEU A 160 -1.31 18.20 14.48
C LEU A 160 -1.80 17.66 13.12
N GLU A 161 -2.41 18.54 12.34
CA GLU A 161 -2.74 18.33 10.94
C GLU A 161 -2.62 19.67 10.19
N ILE A 162 -1.74 19.72 9.18
CA ILE A 162 -1.50 20.92 8.35
C ILE A 162 -1.55 20.51 6.88
N GLN A 163 -2.37 21.20 6.08
CA GLN A 163 -2.34 21.05 4.62
C GLN A 163 -1.11 21.75 4.04
N THR A 164 -0.22 21.02 3.36
CA THR A 164 1.04 21.56 2.82
C THR A 164 0.90 22.22 1.43
N GLY A 165 -0.33 22.31 0.90
CA GLY A 165 -0.63 22.88 -0.41
C GLY A 165 -0.63 21.87 -1.57
N LEU A 166 -0.03 20.69 -1.39
CA LEU A 166 -0.25 19.54 -2.27
C LEU A 166 -1.65 18.97 -2.03
N ARG A 167 -2.40 18.62 -3.07
CA ARG A 167 -3.76 18.05 -2.95
C ARG A 167 -3.87 16.63 -3.52
N GLY A 168 -2.75 16.05 -3.94
CA GLY A 168 -2.68 14.68 -4.46
C GLY A 168 -1.27 14.28 -4.87
N GLY A 169 -0.92 13.03 -4.58
CA GLY A 169 0.30 12.32 -4.96
C GLY A 169 0.03 10.82 -5.08
#